data_AF-B8IER8-F1
#
_entry.id   AF-B8IER8-F1
#
_cell.length_a   1.000
_cell.length_b   1.000
_cell.length_c   1.000
_cell.angle_alpha   90.00
_cell.angle_beta   90.00
_cell.angle_gamma   90.00
#
_symmetry.space_group_name_H-M   'P 1'
#
loop_
_entity.id
_entity.type
_entity.pdbx_description
1 polymer ?
#
loop_
_entity_poly.entity_id
_entity_poly.type
_entity_poly.pdbx_seq_one_letter_code
_entity_poly.pdbx_strand_id
1 'polypeptide(L)' 'MTGTSYSFVPSPVMVAPPPALLVNDEVQRVLLRFTGLSTRAQEQGDPEMSAWIDRVGLLAVAARLRAQGGADPIR' A
#
# COMPACT_ATOMS: atom_id res chain seq x y z
N MET A 1 -5.31 33.72 -51.58
CA MET A 1 -6.16 32.57 -51.20
C MET A 1 -5.69 32.11 -49.83
N THR A 2 -6.57 32.27 -48.83
CA THR A 2 -6.32 32.18 -47.39
C THR A 2 -6.10 30.74 -46.95
N GLY A 3 -4.97 30.48 -46.30
CA GLY A 3 -4.68 29.21 -45.63
C GLY A 3 -5.47 29.10 -44.33
N THR A 4 -6.29 28.06 -44.21
CA THR A 4 -7.01 27.73 -42.99
C THR A 4 -6.06 27.01 -42.04
N SER A 5 -5.46 27.75 -41.09
CA SER A 5 -4.75 27.14 -39.96
C SER A 5 -5.76 26.49 -39.02
N TYR A 6 -5.80 25.15 -39.02
CA TYR A 6 -6.52 24.38 -38.02
C TYR A 6 -5.70 24.33 -36.73
N SER A 7 -6.07 25.13 -35.73
CA SER A 7 -5.56 24.97 -34.37
C SER A 7 -6.26 23.76 -33.73
N PHE A 8 -5.55 22.64 -33.65
CA PHE A 8 -5.95 21.49 -32.85
C PHE A 8 -5.73 21.85 -31.38
N VAL A 9 -6.80 22.13 -30.64
CA VAL A 9 -6.73 22.30 -29.18
C VAL A 9 -6.92 20.90 -28.59
N PRO A 10 -5.89 20.27 -27.99
CA PRO A 10 -6.07 18.96 -27.39
C PRO A 10 -7.02 19.10 -26.20
N SER A 11 -8.20 18.50 -26.28
CA SER A 11 -9.10 18.41 -25.14
C SER A 11 -8.39 17.68 -23.99
N PRO A 12 -8.47 18.18 -22.75
CA PRO A 12 -7.90 17.46 -21.63
C PRO A 12 -8.63 16.14 -21.48
N VAL A 13 -7.93 15.05 -21.76
CA VAL A 13 -8.41 13.69 -21.46
C VAL A 13 -8.56 13.64 -19.95
N MET A 14 -9.82 13.69 -19.49
CA MET A 14 -10.16 13.53 -18.09
C MET A 14 -9.95 12.05 -17.75
N VAL A 15 -8.70 11.69 -17.44
CA VAL A 15 -8.33 10.36 -16.99
C VAL A 15 -9.01 10.17 -15.64
N ALA A 16 -10.00 9.26 -15.58
CA ALA A 16 -10.59 8.85 -14.32
C ALA A 16 -9.45 8.42 -13.37
N PRO A 17 -9.46 8.83 -12.09
CA PRO A 17 -8.43 8.40 -11.16
C PRO A 17 -8.36 6.87 -11.19
N PRO A 18 -7.15 6.28 -11.19
CA PRO A 18 -7.02 4.84 -11.18
C PRO A 18 -7.87 4.30 -10.03
N PRO A 19 -8.56 3.16 -10.22
CA PRO A 19 -9.32 2.55 -9.14
C PRO A 19 -8.37 2.46 -7.95
N ALA A 20 -8.77 3.06 -6.83
CA ALA A 20 -8.03 2.91 -5.60
C ALA A 20 -7.97 1.41 -5.36
N LEU A 21 -6.82 0.79 -5.63
CA LEU A 21 -6.52 -0.53 -5.12
C LEU A 21 -6.78 -0.38 -3.64
N LEU A 22 -7.81 -1.07 -3.15
CA LEU A 22 -8.10 -1.21 -1.74
C LEU A 22 -6.90 -1.97 -1.18
N VAL A 23 -5.78 -1.26 -0.99
CA VAL A 23 -4.65 -1.70 -0.20
C VAL A 23 -5.32 -2.15 1.09
N ASN A 24 -5.26 -3.44 1.36
CA ASN A 24 -6.11 -4.03 2.38
C ASN A 24 -5.91 -3.25 3.68
N ASP A 25 -6.93 -2.48 4.08
CA ASP A 25 -6.81 -1.50 5.16
C ASP A 25 -6.37 -2.17 6.46
N GLU A 26 -6.65 -3.46 6.63
CA GLU A 26 -6.17 -4.22 7.77
C GLU A 26 -4.67 -4.51 7.70
N VAL A 27 -4.15 -4.93 6.54
CA VAL A 27 -2.72 -5.18 6.36
C VAL A 27 -1.92 -3.90 6.57
N GLN A 28 -2.39 -2.80 6.00
CA GLN A 28 -1.74 -1.50 6.18
C GLN A 28 -1.81 -1.04 7.64
N ARG A 29 -2.96 -1.20 8.33
CA ARG A 29 -3.08 -0.88 9.76
C ARG A 29 -2.15 -1.71 10.62
N VAL A 30 -1.99 -3.01 10.32
CA VAL A 30 -1.06 -3.88 11.04
C VAL A 30 0.38 -3.40 10.82
N LEU A 31 0.79 -3.14 9.57
CA LEU A 31 2.13 -2.63 9.26
C LEU A 31 2.41 -1.32 10.02
N LEU A 32 1.54 -0.33 9.91
CA LEU A 32 1.69 0.96 10.60
C LEU A 32 1.82 0.80 12.12
N ARG A 33 1.03 -0.10 12.72
CA ARG A 33 1.08 -0.37 14.16
C ARG A 33 2.42 -0.97 14.57
N PHE A 34 2.92 -1.97 13.85
CA PHE A 34 4.18 -2.61 14.17
C PHE A 34 5.38 -1.69 13.92
N THR A 35 5.37 -0.91 12.83
CA THR A 35 6.42 0.10 12.58
C THR A 35 6.48 1.13 13.70
N GLY A 36 5.34 1.65 14.17
CA GLY A 36 5.32 2.60 15.28
C GLY A 36 5.84 2.01 16.61
N LEU A 37 5.66 0.72 16.84
CA LEU A 37 6.24 0.02 18.00
C LEU A 37 7.75 -0.19 17.84
N SER A 38 8.21 -0.57 16.64
CA SER A 38 9.63 -0.76 16.33
C SER A 38 10.40 0.57 16.49
N THR A 39 9.85 1.68 15.98
CA THR A 39 10.44 3.02 16.14
C THR A 39 10.59 3.39 17.62
N ARG A 40 9.57 3.14 18.45
CA ARG A 40 9.66 3.42 19.89
C ARG A 40 10.73 2.57 20.59
N ALA A 41 10.87 1.30 20.21
CA ALA A 41 11.92 0.45 20.74
C ALA A 41 13.32 0.96 20.36
N GLN A 42 13.49 1.46 19.12
CA GLN A 42 14.74 2.12 18.70
C GLN A 42 15.01 3.39 19.48
N GLU A 43 14.01 4.24 19.67
CA GLU A 43 14.12 5.48 20.46
C GLU A 43 14.49 5.21 21.93
N GLN A 44 14.11 4.04 22.46
CA GLN A 44 14.46 3.58 23.80
C GLN A 44 15.83 2.89 23.88
N GLY A 45 16.53 2.74 22.75
CA GLY A 45 17.83 2.07 22.70
C GLY A 45 17.74 0.55 22.77
N ASP A 46 16.62 -0.05 22.40
CA ASP A 46 16.41 -1.50 22.35
C ASP A 46 16.30 -2.00 20.89
N PRO A 47 17.44 -2.16 20.18
CA PRO A 47 17.44 -2.59 18.80
C PRO A 47 17.04 -4.07 18.62
N GLU A 48 17.25 -4.91 19.64
CA GLU A 48 16.85 -6.32 19.58
C GLU A 48 15.33 -6.44 19.62
N MET A 49 14.68 -5.70 20.51
CA MET A 49 13.22 -5.60 20.55
C MET A 49 12.65 -5.02 19.26
N SER A 50 13.24 -3.95 18.72
CA SER A 50 12.83 -3.39 17.42
C SER A 50 12.87 -4.44 16.31
N ALA A 51 13.97 -5.18 16.16
CA ALA A 51 14.10 -6.22 15.15
C ALA A 51 13.09 -7.37 15.36
N TRP A 52 12.84 -7.74 16.61
CA TRP A 52 11.83 -8.74 16.95
C TRP A 52 10.41 -8.27 16.58
N ILE A 53 10.07 -7.02 16.89
CA ILE A 53 8.78 -6.40 16.54
C ILE A 53 8.57 -6.42 15.03
N ASP A 54 9.57 -6.01 14.25
CA ASP A 54 9.47 -5.99 12.78
C ASP A 54 9.26 -7.40 12.22
N ARG A 55 10.01 -8.38 12.73
CA ARG A 55 9.85 -9.78 12.31
C ARG A 55 8.44 -10.31 12.61
N VAL A 56 7.91 -10.04 13.80
CA VAL A 56 6.55 -10.48 14.18
C VAL A 56 5.50 -9.77 13.34
N GLY A 57 5.65 -8.47 13.09
CA GLY A 57 4.74 -7.69 12.25
C GLY A 57 4.66 -8.25 10.82
N LEU A 58 5.81 -8.55 10.21
CA LEU A 58 5.86 -9.15 8.87
C LEU A 58 5.23 -10.56 8.84
N LEU A 59 5.43 -11.38 9.88
CA LEU A 59 4.80 -12.70 9.97
C LEU A 59 3.28 -12.60 10.10
N ALA A 60 2.77 -11.66 10.90
CA ALA A 60 1.33 -11.43 11.05
C ALA A 60 0.69 -10.99 9.73
N VAL A 61 1.34 -10.09 8.99
CA VAL A 61 0.90 -9.65 7.66
C VAL A 61 0.91 -10.81 6.67
N ALA A 62 1.99 -11.59 6.62
CA ALA A 62 2.08 -12.76 5.75
C ALA A 62 0.98 -13.79 6.04
N ALA A 63 0.67 -14.04 7.32
CA ALA A 63 -0.42 -14.91 7.73
C ALA A 63 -1.78 -14.38 7.26
N ARG A 64 -2.03 -13.08 7.42
CA ARG A 64 -3.28 -12.44 6.99
C ARG A 64 -3.46 -12.51 5.47
N LEU A 65 -2.42 -12.22 4.70
CA LEU A 65 -2.44 -12.32 3.25
C LEU A 65 -2.68 -13.76 2.76
N ARG A 66 -2.07 -14.76 3.41
CA ARG A 66 -2.35 -16.18 3.10
C ARG A 66 -3.79 -16.57 3.40
N ALA A 67 -4.35 -16.11 4.52
CA ALA A 67 -5.75 -16.37 4.85
C ALA A 67 -6.71 -15.75 3.83
N GLN A 68 -6.33 -14.63 3.22
CA GLN A 68 -7.11 -13.99 2.14
C GLN A 68 -6.95 -14.73 0.82
N GLY A 69 -5.74 -15.17 0.47
CA GLY A 69 -5.49 -15.97 -0.75
C GLY A 69 -6.04 -17.40 -0.68
N GLY A 70 -6.32 -17.93 0.51
CA GLY A 70 -6.99 -19.22 0.70
C GLY A 70 -8.52 -19.15 0.73
N ALA A 71 -9.09 -17.93 0.68
CA ALA A 71 -10.54 -17.69 0.67
C ALA A 71 -11.10 -17.52 -0.75
N ASP A 72 -10.35 -17.92 -1.78
CA ASP A 72 -10.82 -17.95 -3.17
C ASP A 72 -11.54 -19.29 -3.43
N PRO A 73 -12.88 -19.33 -3.51
CA PRO A 73 -13.62 -20.57 -3.71
C PRO A 73 -13.72 -20.84 -5.21
N ILE A 74 -12.60 -21.07 -5.88
CA ILE A 74 -12.59 -21.59 -7.25
C ILE A 74 -11.54 -22.69 -7.35
N ARG A 75 -11.94 -23.88 -6.91
CA ARG A 75 -11.46 -25.15 -7.45
C ARG A 75 -12.60 -26.16 -7.44
#